data_AF-A0A1M6KM71-F1
#
_entry.id   AF-A0A1M6KM71-F1
#
_cell.length_a   1.000
_cell.length_b   1.000
_cell.length_c   1.000
_cell.angle_alpha   90.00
_cell.angle_beta   90.00
_cell.angle_gamma   90.00
#
_symmetry.space_group_name_H-M   'P 1'
#
loop_
_entity.id
_entity.type
_entity.pdbx_description
1 polymer ?
#
loop_
_entity_poly.entity_id
_entity_poly.type
_entity_poly.pdbx_seq_one_letter_code
_entity_poly.pdbx_strand_id
1 'polypeptide(L)' 'MQKKNNKKSKEEKSLLDDILANAVSSTKKYEETDAGLETKKCKSCGAARPEDTDLQYCDFCGNPFY' A
#
# COMPACT_ATOMS: atom_id res chain seq x y z
N MET A 1 -25.46 44.16 -32.17
CA MET A 1 -25.30 43.33 -30.95
C MET A 1 -24.31 42.21 -31.25
N GLN A 2 -23.08 42.28 -30.73
CA GLN A 2 -22.03 41.28 -30.96
C GLN A 2 -22.09 40.23 -29.85
N LYS A 3 -22.31 38.96 -30.22
CA LYS A 3 -22.31 37.81 -29.31
C LYS A 3 -20.85 37.46 -28.94
N LYS A 4 -20.52 37.55 -27.65
CA LYS A 4 -19.19 37.18 -27.12
C LYS A 4 -19.09 35.66 -27.04
N ASN A 5 -18.25 35.06 -27.88
CA ASN A 5 -17.90 33.65 -27.82
C ASN A 5 -16.94 33.42 -26.64
N ASN A 6 -17.45 32.87 -25.54
CA ASN A 6 -16.69 32.51 -24.36
C ASN A 6 -15.99 31.15 -24.60
N LYS A 7 -14.85 31.17 -25.29
CA LYS A 7 -14.05 29.97 -25.56
C LYS A 7 -13.16 29.71 -24.36
N LYS A 8 -13.63 28.83 -23.46
CA LYS A 8 -12.90 28.35 -22.28
C LYS A 8 -11.54 27.80 -22.72
N SER A 9 -10.45 28.50 -22.40
CA SER A 9 -9.08 28.09 -22.69
C SER A 9 -8.82 26.78 -21.96
N LYS A 10 -8.47 25.75 -22.73
CA LYS A 10 -8.01 24.46 -22.20
C LYS A 10 -6.63 24.74 -21.60
N GLU A 11 -6.51 24.79 -20.28
CA GLU A 11 -5.22 24.96 -19.61
C GLU A 11 -4.25 23.89 -20.11
N GLU A 12 -3.19 24.31 -20.80
CA GLU A 12 -2.08 23.45 -21.19
C GLU A 12 -1.37 23.06 -19.90
N LYS A 13 -1.54 21.79 -19.48
CA LYS A 13 -0.86 21.27 -18.30
C LYS A 13 0.66 21.38 -18.51
N SER A 14 1.36 21.97 -17.55
CA SER A 14 2.81 22.12 -17.60
C SER A 14 3.48 20.77 -17.41
N LEU A 15 4.62 20.56 -18.07
CA LEU A 15 5.48 19.38 -17.84
C LEU A 15 5.87 19.24 -16.36
N LEU A 16 5.98 20.36 -15.64
CA LEU A 16 6.19 20.36 -14.20
C LEU A 16 4.99 19.78 -13.44
N ASP A 17 3.77 20.10 -13.86
CA ASP A 17 2.54 19.58 -13.24
C ASP A 17 2.44 18.06 -13.43
N ASP A 18 2.85 17.55 -14.60
CA ASP A 18 2.86 16.11 -14.87
C ASP A 18 3.90 15.36 -14.02
N ILE A 19 5.09 15.94 -13.84
CA ILE A 19 6.13 15.37 -12.98
C ILE A 19 5.66 15.35 -11.51
N LEU A 20 5.08 16.46 -11.05
CA LEU A 20 4.55 16.59 -9.69
C LEU A 20 3.39 15.62 -9.45
N ALA A 21 2.46 15.49 -10.40
CA ALA A 21 1.35 14.56 -10.29
C ALA A 21 1.82 13.10 -10.17
N ASN A 22 2.83 12.70 -10.95
CA ASN A 22 3.42 11.36 -10.88
C ASN A 22 4.14 11.10 -9.54
N ALA A 23 4.91 12.07 -9.05
CA ALA A 23 5.59 11.98 -7.76
C ALA A 23 4.59 11.84 -6.60
N VAL A 24 3.52 12.64 -6.61
CA VAL A 24 2.45 12.58 -5.58
C VAL A 24 1.68 11.27 -5.66
N SER A 25 1.35 10.79 -6.86
CA SER A 25 0.62 9.53 -7.04
C SER A 25 1.44 8.31 -6.62
N SER A 26 2.73 8.29 -6.94
CA SER A 26 3.62 7.15 -6.64
C SER A 26 4.02 7.06 -5.17
N THR A 27 3.99 8.18 -4.44
CA THR A 27 4.30 8.23 -3.01
C THR A 27 3.06 8.15 -2.11
N LYS A 28 1.87 7.99 -2.71
CA LYS A 28 0.62 7.89 -2.00
C LYS A 28 0.62 6.63 -1.14
N LYS A 29 0.73 6.80 0.17
CA LYS A 29 0.64 5.71 1.14
C LYS A 29 -0.81 5.26 1.23
N TYR A 30 -1.05 3.98 1.03
CA TYR A 30 -2.34 3.35 1.30
C TYR A 30 -2.36 2.92 2.75
N GLU A 31 -3.52 3.05 3.40
CA GLU A 31 -3.74 2.48 4.72
C GLU A 31 -3.47 0.98 4.64
N GLU A 32 -2.51 0.50 5.43
CA GLU A 32 -2.28 -0.93 5.59
C GLU A 32 -3.54 -1.51 6.25
N THR A 33 -4.33 -2.23 5.46
CA THR A 33 -5.45 -2.98 6.00
C THR A 33 -4.86 -4.20 6.68
N ASP A 34 -4.83 -4.16 8.01
CA ASP A 34 -4.50 -5.33 8.82
C ASP A 34 -5.53 -6.40 8.50
N ALA A 35 -5.13 -7.41 7.73
CA ALA A 35 -6.02 -8.42 7.18
C ALA A 35 -6.43 -9.44 8.26
N GLY A 36 -6.78 -8.95 9.47
CA GLY A 36 -7.63 -9.56 10.51
C GLY A 36 -7.29 -10.97 11.01
N LEU A 37 -6.30 -11.63 10.44
CA LEU A 37 -5.72 -12.86 10.93
C LEU A 37 -4.62 -12.41 11.88
N GLU A 38 -5.03 -12.06 13.09
CA GLU A 38 -4.19 -12.14 14.28
C GLU A 38 -3.51 -13.50 14.18
N THR A 39 -2.28 -13.50 13.69
CA THR A 39 -1.49 -14.69 13.47
C THR A 39 -0.23 -14.43 14.22
N LYS A 40 0.01 -15.27 15.23
CA LYS A 40 1.29 -15.25 15.94
C LYS A 40 2.39 -15.36 14.89
N LYS A 41 3.46 -14.57 15.00
CA LYS A 41 4.60 -14.69 14.08
C LYS A 41 5.70 -15.51 14.75
N CYS A 42 6.41 -16.32 13.98
CA CYS A 42 7.63 -16.96 14.48
C CYS A 42 8.63 -15.87 14.85
N LYS A 43 9.13 -15.86 16.10
CA LYS A 43 10.12 -14.88 16.55
C LYS A 43 11.46 -14.97 15.79
N SER A 44 11.78 -16.16 15.28
CA SER A 44 13.06 -16.39 14.61
C SER A 44 13.06 -15.99 13.14
N CYS A 45 11.97 -16.20 12.41
CA CYS A 45 11.92 -15.98 10.95
C CYS A 45 10.77 -15.10 10.45
N GLY A 46 9.85 -14.69 11.32
CA GLY A 46 8.70 -13.84 10.96
C GLY A 46 7.57 -14.56 10.21
N ALA A 47 7.68 -15.87 9.95
CA ALA A 47 6.62 -16.64 9.32
C ALA A 47 5.32 -16.60 10.13
N ALA A 48 4.18 -16.52 9.45
CA ALA A 48 2.86 -16.54 10.08
C ALA A 48 2.58 -17.92 10.69
N ARG A 49 2.13 -17.93 11.95
CA ARG A 49 1.68 -19.10 12.70
C ARG A 49 0.17 -18.96 12.92
N PRO A 50 -0.63 -19.97 12.54
CA PRO A 50 -2.02 -20.05 12.94
C PRO A 50 -2.16 -19.94 14.46
N GLU A 51 -3.16 -19.22 14.98
CA GLU A 51 -3.31 -19.07 16.44
C GLU A 51 -3.67 -20.38 17.14
N ASP A 52 -4.48 -21.20 16.48
CA ASP A 52 -4.98 -22.51 16.96
C ASP A 52 -4.07 -23.66 16.50
N THR A 53 -2.76 -23.54 16.72
CA THR A 53 -1.83 -24.63 16.41
C THR A 53 -0.98 -25.03 17.61
N ASP A 54 -0.95 -26.33 17.87
CA ASP A 54 -0.10 -26.97 18.90
C ASP A 54 1.32 -27.25 18.41
N LEU A 55 1.71 -26.70 17.25
CA LEU A 55 3.07 -26.83 16.73
C LEU A 55 4.08 -26.32 17.77
N GLN A 56 5.05 -27.18 18.08
CA GLN A 56 6.18 -26.89 18.96
C GLN A 56 7.32 -26.22 18.19
N TYR A 57 7.43 -26.51 16.90
CA TYR A 57 8.48 -26.04 15.99
C TYR A 57 7.87 -25.32 14.79
N CYS A 58 8.57 -24.33 14.27
CA CYS A 58 8.18 -23.62 13.06
C CYS A 58 8.41 -24.50 11.83
N ASP A 59 7.36 -24.76 11.04
CA ASP A 59 7.47 -25.54 9.80
C ASP A 59 8.38 -24.90 8.74
N PHE A 60 8.61 -23.59 8.82
CA PHE A 60 9.43 -22.87 7.86
C PHE A 60 10.93 -22.91 8.20
N CYS A 61 11.30 -22.74 9.48
CA CYS A 61 12.71 -22.63 9.88
C CYS A 61 13.18 -23.70 10.87
N GLY A 62 12.30 -24.58 11.34
CA GLY A 62 12.59 -25.65 12.28
C GLY A 62 12.86 -25.21 13.73
N ASN A 63 12.88 -23.90 14.01
CA ASN A 63 13.12 -23.40 15.36
C ASN A 63 11.90 -23.62 16.27
N PRO A 64 12.12 -23.89 17.57
CA PRO A 64 11.05 -23.98 18.54
C PRO A 64 10.33 -22.63 18.70
N PHE A 65 9.04 -22.69 19.02
CA PHE A 65 8.23 -21.49 19.24
C PHE A 65 8.31 -20.91 20.66
N TYR A 66 8.87 -21.65 21.62
CA TYR A 66 9.05 -21.28 23.02
C TYR A 66 10.42 -20.63 23.28
#